data_AF-A0A8T3QGI2-F1
#
_entry.id   AF-A0A8T3QGI2-F1
#
_cell.length_a   1.000
_cell.length_b   1.000
_cell.length_c   1.000
_cell.angle_alpha   90.00
_cell.angle_beta   90.00
_cell.angle_gamma   90.00
#
_symmetry.space_group_name_H-M   'P 1'
#
loop_
_entity.id
_entity.type
_entity.pdbx_description
1 polymer ?
#
loop_
_entity_poly.entity_id
_entity_poly.type
_entity_poly.pdbx_seq_one_letter_code
_entity_poly.pdbx_strand_id
1 'polypeptide(L)' 'MIDVEAGSDRVFDVECLFPDRKIPIPLGDLESATPICNACAAPHLFRPDED' A
#
# COMPACT_ATOMS: atom_id res chain seq x y z
N MET A 1 30.25 7.46 -4.30
CA MET A 1 29.09 8.20 -3.75
C MET A 1 27.94 7.90 -4.68
N ILE A 2 26.89 7.26 -4.18
CA ILE A 2 25.67 7.01 -4.97
C ILE A 2 24.69 8.08 -4.49
N ASP A 3 24.43 9.06 -5.35
CA ASP A 3 23.42 10.08 -5.14
C ASP A 3 22.12 9.56 -5.77
N VAL A 4 21.15 9.22 -4.92
CA VAL A 4 19.80 8.85 -5.38
C VAL A 4 19.03 10.14 -5.51
N GLU A 5 19.06 10.70 -6.71
CA GLU A 5 18.15 11.78 -7.10
C GLU A 5 16.72 11.23 -7.04
N ALA A 6 15.98 11.59 -5.98
CA ALA A 6 14.56 11.28 -5.84
C ALA A 6 13.74 12.16 -6.79
N GLY A 7 14.02 12.00 -8.09
CA GLY A 7 13.32 12.69 -9.16
C GLY A 7 11.96 12.05 -9.41
N SER A 8 10.93 12.88 -9.27
CA SER A 8 9.58 12.77 -9.83
C SER A 8 8.68 11.68 -9.25
N ASP A 9 7.65 12.12 -8.54
CA ASP A 9 6.32 11.52 -8.44
C ASP A 9 6.32 9.99 -8.50
N ARG A 10 6.74 9.34 -7.41
CA ARG A 10 6.70 7.89 -7.32
C ARG A 10 5.24 7.47 -7.16
N VAL A 11 4.58 7.19 -8.28
CA VAL A 11 3.28 6.56 -8.29
C VAL A 11 3.47 5.10 -7.89
N PHE A 12 3.08 4.75 -6.68
CA PHE A 12 3.07 3.37 -6.19
C PHE A 12 1.69 2.79 -6.46
N ASP A 13 1.64 1.69 -7.22
CA ASP A 13 0.42 0.89 -7.32
C ASP A 13 0.28 0.03 -6.06
N VAL A 14 -0.89 0.06 -5.45
CA VAL A 14 -1.20 -0.67 -4.23
C VAL A 14 -2.23 -1.74 -4.55
N GLU A 15 -1.92 -2.98 -4.14
CA GLU A 15 -2.76 -4.14 -4.43
C GLU A 15 -3.21 -4.84 -3.13
N CYS A 16 -4.47 -5.25 -3.07
CA CYS A 16 -5.04 -5.97 -1.94
C CYS A 16 -5.04 -7.49 -2.15
N LEU A 17 -4.24 -8.20 -1.35
CA LEU A 17 -4.14 -9.67 -1.35
C LEU A 17 -4.95 -10.34 -0.22
N PHE A 18 -5.57 -9.58 0.68
CA PHE A 18 -6.27 -10.14 1.84
C PHE A 18 -7.56 -10.90 1.44
N PRO A 19 -7.92 -12.02 2.13
CA PRO A 19 -7.10 -12.74 3.13
C PRO A 19 -6.06 -13.70 2.54
N ASP A 20 -6.24 -14.17 1.31
CA ASP A 20 -5.28 -15.02 0.57
C ASP A 20 -5.72 -15.08 -0.89
N ARG A 21 -5.95 -13.91 -1.50
CA ARG A 21 -6.42 -13.87 -2.89
C ARG A 21 -5.28 -14.25 -3.82
N LYS A 22 -5.49 -15.29 -4.63
CA LYS A 22 -4.59 -15.65 -5.75
C LYS A 22 -4.48 -14.56 -6.81
N ILE A 23 -5.46 -13.67 -6.90
CA ILE A 23 -5.50 -12.54 -7.83
C ILE A 23 -5.55 -11.25 -7.01
N PRO A 24 -4.51 -10.40 -7.06
CA PRO A 24 -4.52 -9.11 -6.38
C PRO A 24 -5.64 -8.22 -6.91
N ILE A 25 -6.24 -7.42 -6.02
CA ILE A 25 -7.18 -6.38 -6.41
C ILE A 25 -6.44 -5.04 -6.41
N PRO A 26 -6.34 -4.34 -7.55
CA PRO A 26 -5.72 -3.02 -7.59
C PRO A 26 -6.59 -2.04 -6.79
N LEU A 27 -5.98 -1.42 -5.78
CA LEU A 27 -6.57 -0.32 -5.02
C LEU A 27 -6.28 1.04 -5.68
N GLY A 28 -5.31 1.08 -6.60
CA GLY A 28 -4.87 2.27 -7.30
C GLY A 28 -3.55 2.80 -6.74
N ASP A 29 -3.37 4.11 -6.80
CA ASP A 29 -2.19 4.78 -6.27
C ASP A 29 -2.18 4.81 -4.72
N LEU A 30 -1.03 5.15 -4.15
CA LEU A 30 -0.85 5.23 -2.70
C LEU A 30 -1.84 6.19 -2.01
N GLU A 31 -2.16 7.34 -2.60
CA GLU A 31 -3.06 8.33 -1.99
C GLU A 31 -4.50 7.81 -1.98
N SER A 32 -4.94 7.18 -3.07
CA SER A 32 -6.24 6.51 -3.20
C SER A 32 -6.34 5.29 -2.28
N ALA A 33 -5.26 4.52 -2.11
CA ALA A 33 -5.24 3.31 -1.30
C ALA A 33 -5.10 3.59 0.20
N THR A 34 -4.43 4.67 0.60
CA THR A 34 -4.20 5.04 2.02
C THR A 34 -5.48 5.04 2.87
N PRO A 35 -6.59 5.72 2.50
CA PRO A 35 -7.82 5.68 3.30
C PRO A 35 -8.46 4.29 3.35
N ILE A 36 -8.31 3.48 2.29
CA ILE A 36 -8.84 2.10 2.24
C ILE A 36 -8.03 1.20 3.17
N CYS A 37 -6.70 1.28 3.12
CA CYS A 37 -5.79 0.56 4.00
C CYS A 37 -6.00 0.95 5.47
N ASN A 38 -6.17 2.24 5.76
CA ASN A 38 -6.44 2.76 7.11
C ASN A 38 -7.85 2.43 7.64
N ALA A 39 -8.82 2.17 6.76
CA ALA A 39 -10.14 1.68 7.16
C ALA A 39 -10.18 0.14 7.29
N CYS A 40 -9.21 -0.58 6.71
CA CYS A 40 -9.21 -2.04 6.69
C CYS A 40 -8.89 -2.61 8.08
N ALA A 41 -9.88 -3.22 8.74
CA ALA A 41 -9.76 -3.90 10.04
C ALA A 41 -9.44 -5.40 9.91
N ALA A 42 -8.74 -5.79 8.83
CA ALA A 42 -8.37 -7.17 8.59
C ALA A 42 -7.35 -7.65 9.65
N PRO A 43 -7.57 -8.79 10.33
CA PRO A 43 -6.80 -9.26 11.49
C PRO A 43 -5.32 -9.60 11.22
N HIS A 44 -4.84 -9.44 9.98
CA HIS A 44 -3.46 -9.67 9.57
C HIS A 44 -2.85 -8.51 8.78
N LEU A 45 -3.52 -7.35 8.74
CA LEU A 45 -2.95 -6.16 8.14
C LEU A 45 -1.96 -5.55 9.14
N PHE A 46 -0.66 -5.74 8.89
CA PHE A 46 0.37 -5.12 9.71
C PHE A 46 0.35 -3.61 9.49
N ARG A 47 -0.10 -2.86 10.49
CA ARG A 47 0.05 -1.41 10.55
C ARG A 47 1.26 -1.12 11.42
N PRO A 48 2.35 -0.54 10.88
CA PRO A 48 3.47 -0.10 11.72
C PRO A 48 3.09 1.02 12.70
N ASP A 49 1.90 1.63 12.53
CA ASP A 49 1.36 2.73 13.33
C ASP A 49 0.30 2.31 14.37
N GLU A 50 -0.20 1.06 14.33
CA GLU A 50 -1.01 0.52 15.44
C GLU A 50 -0.12 -0.32 16.36
N ASP A 51 0.13 0.23 17.56
CA ASP A 51 0.92 -0.32 18.67
C ASP A 51 0.38 -1.66 19.21
#